data_AF-A0A958MC45-F1
#
_entry.id   AF-A0A958MC45-F1
#
_cell.length_a   1.000
_cell.length_b   1.000
_cell.length_c   1.000
_cell.angle_alpha   90.00
_cell.angle_beta   90.00
_cell.angle_gamma   90.00
#
_symmetry.space_group_name_H-M   'P 1'
#
loop_
_entity.id
_entity.type
_entity.pdbx_description
1 polymer ?
#
loop_
_entity_poly.entity_id
_entity_poly.type
_entity_poly.pdbx_seq_one_letter_code
_entity_poly.pdbx_strand_id
1 'polypeptide(L)'
;MLRWLLYFLAILIFPVASYGNVSGSDLHNFNPTPNGLDFVTVHSTDTLQPLEFNFGVFFTYATNSLPYSALNNPGPQKFGEPNDKLLYSDIHLAAGIFQGFDIGVAASFTNSQDIDNSTFLFTYGDAGINDVRVFSKIRIVKTNTLGIALLTGVDFDQIHNNPFIGDNAGPSVNMEVAFDLYLTPKLRWAMNGGYRLRNEGASIPNTGITPMPDQFVYSGALSYKLGSPGSAIMAEMYGSYPTEVFTTPTDRQLSNLEAILGYRWRMAAPIDLHVGAGSELYNGLGSPDFRVYAGFNWRFLTPGGTESTRDYSPPETNTQTQDNDDDGDGVPNPIDQCEGTLPGKVVDERGCAAASIASDSDGDGVVDKDDQCPNTVDGTRVNQFGCEIKDFDDNDGLDQGEL
;
A
#
# COMPACT_ATOMS: atom_id res chain seq x y z
N MET A 1 -17.37 -18.96 16.00
CA MET A 1 -16.82 -18.05 14.98
C MET A 1 -17.13 -18.49 13.54
N LEU A 2 -16.91 -19.76 13.19
CA LEU A 2 -17.34 -20.35 11.89
C LEU A 2 -18.83 -20.10 11.56
N ARG A 3 -19.72 -20.11 12.57
CA ARG A 3 -21.14 -19.74 12.40
C ARG A 3 -21.36 -18.31 11.90
N TRP A 4 -20.61 -17.32 12.37
CA TRP A 4 -20.77 -15.92 11.94
C TRP A 4 -20.20 -15.69 10.55
N LEU A 5 -19.08 -16.34 10.21
CA LEU A 5 -18.55 -16.38 8.85
C LEU A 5 -19.56 -17.04 7.89
N LEU A 6 -20.20 -18.15 8.31
CA LEU A 6 -21.24 -18.82 7.55
C LEU A 6 -22.52 -17.98 7.44
N TYR A 7 -22.91 -17.20 8.46
CA TYR A 7 -24.03 -16.27 8.37
C TYR A 7 -23.71 -15.08 7.45
N PHE A 8 -22.48 -14.56 7.47
CA PHE A 8 -22.03 -13.49 6.58
C PHE A 8 -21.92 -13.97 5.12
N LEU A 9 -21.30 -15.13 4.90
CA LEU A 9 -21.33 -15.83 3.61
C LEU A 9 -22.77 -16.13 3.19
N ALA A 10 -23.65 -16.56 4.10
CA ALA A 10 -25.05 -16.78 3.78
C ALA A 10 -25.76 -15.47 3.40
N ILE A 11 -25.48 -14.34 4.05
CA ILE A 11 -26.04 -13.01 3.68
C ILE A 11 -25.53 -12.54 2.31
N LEU A 12 -24.27 -12.84 1.96
CA LEU A 12 -23.71 -12.59 0.63
C LEU A 12 -24.24 -13.56 -0.45
N ILE A 13 -24.68 -14.76 -0.05
CA ILE A 13 -25.23 -15.81 -0.94
C ILE A 13 -26.77 -15.79 -0.96
N PHE A 14 -27.43 -15.04 -0.07
CA PHE A 14 -28.88 -14.84 -0.13
C PHE A 14 -29.18 -13.98 -1.37
N PRO A 15 -30.13 -14.40 -2.23
CA PRO A 15 -30.53 -13.59 -3.35
C PRO A 15 -31.20 -12.34 -2.79
N VAL A 16 -30.46 -11.23 -2.75
CA VAL A 16 -31.10 -9.93 -2.74
C VAL A 16 -31.92 -9.94 -4.04
N ALA A 17 -33.24 -9.90 -3.92
CA ALA A 17 -34.18 -10.13 -5.02
C ALA A 17 -34.11 -9.06 -6.14
N SER A 18 -33.07 -8.25 -6.15
CA SER A 18 -32.80 -7.21 -7.12
C SER A 18 -31.35 -7.34 -7.56
N TYR A 19 -31.16 -7.84 -8.78
CA TYR A 19 -29.88 -7.74 -9.48
C TYR A 19 -29.68 -6.27 -9.87
N GLY A 20 -28.48 -5.74 -9.64
CA GLY A 20 -28.11 -4.44 -10.20
C GLY A 20 -28.20 -4.50 -11.73
N ASN A 21 -28.50 -3.36 -12.35
CA ASN A 21 -28.76 -3.23 -13.79
C ASN A 21 -27.94 -2.07 -14.41
N VAL A 22 -26.86 -1.69 -13.72
CA VAL A 22 -26.12 -0.46 -13.99
C VAL A 22 -24.72 -0.81 -14.49
N SER A 23 -23.83 -1.12 -13.56
CA SER A 23 -22.47 -1.59 -13.79
C SER A 23 -21.80 -1.90 -12.45
N GLY A 24 -20.95 -2.92 -12.42
CA GLY A 24 -20.15 -3.33 -11.27
C GLY A 24 -18.68 -2.97 -11.46
N SER A 25 -17.79 -3.78 -10.88
CA SER A 25 -16.34 -3.68 -11.05
C SER A 25 -15.86 -3.91 -12.49
N ASP A 26 -16.75 -4.40 -13.36
CA ASP A 26 -16.52 -4.58 -14.78
C ASP A 26 -16.39 -3.23 -15.52
N LEU A 27 -17.11 -2.20 -15.07
CA LEU A 27 -17.05 -0.85 -15.64
C LEU A 27 -16.38 0.16 -14.70
N HIS A 28 -16.62 0.04 -13.39
CA HIS A 28 -16.08 0.96 -12.39
C HIS A 28 -14.74 0.46 -11.84
N ASN A 29 -13.75 1.36 -11.77
CA ASN A 29 -12.41 0.99 -11.28
C ASN A 29 -12.19 1.30 -9.80
N PHE A 30 -13.12 2.03 -9.16
CA PHE A 30 -13.03 2.27 -7.73
C PHE A 30 -13.46 1.04 -6.95
N ASN A 31 -12.46 0.25 -6.59
CA ASN A 31 -12.62 -0.96 -5.82
C ASN A 31 -11.80 -0.80 -4.53
N PRO A 32 -12.46 -0.50 -3.39
CA PRO A 32 -11.78 -0.36 -2.12
C PRO A 32 -10.98 -1.61 -1.75
N THR A 33 -9.78 -1.40 -1.21
CA THR A 33 -8.93 -2.50 -0.76
C THR A 33 -9.56 -3.17 0.47
N PRO A 34 -9.66 -4.50 0.46
CA PRO A 34 -10.52 -5.20 1.41
C PRO A 34 -9.82 -5.60 2.71
N ASN A 35 -8.48 -5.57 2.75
CA ASN A 35 -7.72 -5.95 3.94
C ASN A 35 -7.58 -4.79 4.96
N GLY A 36 -7.99 -3.58 4.58
CA GLY A 36 -7.93 -2.38 5.40
C GLY A 36 -6.52 -1.86 5.69
N LEU A 37 -5.45 -2.54 5.27
CA LEU A 37 -4.06 -2.14 5.52
C LEU A 37 -3.52 -1.18 4.48
N ASP A 38 -4.02 -1.34 3.27
CA ASP A 38 -3.54 -0.67 2.08
C ASP A 38 -3.98 0.82 2.03
N PHE A 39 -3.88 1.38 0.83
CA PHE A 39 -4.49 2.64 0.47
C PHE A 39 -6.00 2.41 0.22
N VAL A 40 -6.70 3.35 -0.39
CA VAL A 40 -8.14 3.23 -0.64
C VAL A 40 -8.40 2.21 -1.72
N THR A 41 -7.82 2.36 -2.90
CA THR A 41 -7.99 1.46 -4.07
C THR A 41 -6.68 0.79 -4.50
N VAL A 42 -5.54 1.38 -4.13
CA VAL A 42 -4.21 0.85 -4.45
C VAL A 42 -3.77 -0.14 -3.38
N HIS A 43 -3.40 -1.35 -3.82
CA HIS A 43 -2.92 -2.39 -2.93
C HIS A 43 -1.45 -2.17 -2.57
N SER A 44 -1.17 -2.25 -1.28
CA SER A 44 0.20 -2.36 -0.78
C SER A 44 0.60 -3.82 -0.61
N THR A 45 1.82 -4.06 -0.13
CA THR A 45 2.33 -5.40 0.17
C THR A 45 2.07 -5.83 1.62
N ASP A 46 1.38 -4.98 2.39
CA ASP A 46 0.93 -5.33 3.72
C ASP A 46 -0.20 -6.37 3.62
N THR A 47 -0.15 -7.32 4.53
CA THR A 47 -1.06 -8.46 4.62
C THR A 47 -1.51 -8.57 6.05
N LEU A 48 -2.76 -9.00 6.25
CA LEU A 48 -3.25 -9.33 7.58
C LEU A 48 -2.40 -10.45 8.19
N GLN A 49 -2.19 -10.38 9.49
CA GLN A 49 -1.50 -11.44 10.23
C GLN A 49 -2.42 -12.65 10.42
N PRO A 50 -1.87 -13.85 10.69
CA PRO A 50 -2.68 -15.01 11.00
C PRO A 50 -3.70 -14.67 12.08
N LEU A 51 -4.96 -15.11 11.91
CA LEU A 51 -6.03 -14.92 12.88
C LEU A 51 -6.49 -13.46 13.09
N GLU A 52 -6.04 -12.55 12.23
CA GLU A 52 -6.55 -11.18 12.09
C GLU A 52 -7.55 -11.10 10.93
N PHE A 53 -8.60 -10.32 11.13
CA PHE A 53 -9.67 -10.12 10.16
C PHE A 53 -9.90 -8.63 9.95
N ASN A 54 -10.37 -8.25 8.76
CA ASN A 54 -10.86 -6.92 8.47
C ASN A 54 -12.30 -7.00 7.96
N PHE A 55 -13.20 -6.24 8.55
CA PHE A 55 -14.50 -5.94 7.97
C PHE A 55 -14.50 -4.48 7.53
N GLY A 56 -14.89 -4.22 6.28
CA GLY A 56 -14.98 -2.85 5.79
C GLY A 56 -16.22 -2.60 4.94
N VAL A 57 -16.64 -1.34 4.97
CA VAL A 57 -17.78 -0.83 4.20
C VAL A 57 -17.44 0.55 3.67
N PHE A 58 -17.62 0.75 2.37
CA PHE A 58 -17.43 2.03 1.70
C PHE A 58 -18.73 2.45 1.02
N PHE A 59 -19.07 3.72 1.14
CA PHE A 59 -20.17 4.36 0.42
C PHE A 59 -19.59 5.37 -0.54
N THR A 60 -20.10 5.37 -1.76
CA THR A 60 -19.57 6.17 -2.86
C THR A 60 -20.71 6.84 -3.60
N TYR A 61 -20.72 8.16 -3.62
CA TYR A 61 -21.61 8.94 -4.47
C TYR A 61 -20.85 9.39 -5.72
N ALA A 62 -21.38 9.08 -6.89
CA ALA A 62 -20.78 9.37 -8.18
C ALA A 62 -21.80 10.06 -9.09
N THR A 63 -21.31 10.98 -9.92
CA THR A 63 -22.11 11.62 -10.97
C THR A 63 -21.53 11.32 -12.33
N ASN A 64 -22.40 11.17 -13.32
CA ASN A 64 -22.04 11.03 -14.72
C ASN A 64 -21.09 9.85 -14.98
N SER A 65 -21.35 8.73 -14.33
CA SER A 65 -20.56 7.50 -14.48
C SER A 65 -21.08 6.57 -15.56
N LEU A 66 -22.34 6.75 -15.99
CA LEU A 66 -22.99 5.79 -16.87
C LEU A 66 -23.12 6.29 -18.30
N PRO A 67 -22.95 5.40 -19.27
CA PRO A 67 -23.47 5.64 -20.60
C PRO A 67 -25.00 5.39 -20.61
N TYR A 68 -25.81 6.35 -21.10
CA TYR A 68 -27.24 6.13 -21.44
C TYR A 68 -27.53 6.37 -22.93
N SER A 69 -28.55 5.72 -23.48
CA SER A 69 -28.94 5.77 -24.91
C SER A 69 -29.77 7.02 -25.25
N ALA A 70 -30.00 7.33 -26.53
CA ALA A 70 -30.87 8.41 -27.03
C ALA A 70 -32.00 7.81 -27.91
N LEU A 71 -33.24 7.87 -27.45
CA LEU A 71 -34.45 7.46 -28.16
C LEU A 71 -34.79 8.61 -29.08
N ASN A 72 -34.46 8.49 -30.35
CA ASN A 72 -35.23 9.08 -31.45
C ASN A 72 -34.69 8.70 -32.84
N ASN A 73 -33.80 7.69 -32.95
CA ASN A 73 -33.29 7.29 -34.26
C ASN A 73 -33.42 5.77 -34.47
N PRO A 74 -34.12 5.31 -35.52
CA PRO A 74 -34.20 3.88 -35.88
C PRO A 74 -32.88 3.31 -36.44
N GLY A 75 -31.76 3.99 -36.18
CA GLY A 75 -30.40 3.52 -36.46
C GLY A 75 -29.77 2.85 -35.24
N PRO A 76 -28.46 2.51 -35.29
CA PRO A 76 -27.75 2.04 -34.11
C PRO A 76 -27.94 3.04 -32.96
N GLN A 77 -28.34 2.53 -31.78
CA GLN A 77 -28.57 3.32 -30.57
C GLN A 77 -27.34 4.20 -30.31
N LYS A 78 -27.52 5.50 -30.08
CA LYS A 78 -26.43 6.42 -29.74
C LYS A 78 -26.53 6.80 -28.27
N PHE A 79 -25.42 6.76 -27.54
CA PHE A 79 -25.37 7.20 -26.16
C PHE A 79 -25.24 8.74 -26.06
N GLY A 80 -25.91 9.38 -25.10
CA GLY A 80 -25.90 10.85 -24.90
C GLY A 80 -24.97 11.32 -23.77
N GLU A 81 -24.88 12.65 -23.53
CA GLU A 81 -24.08 13.28 -22.46
C GLU A 81 -24.53 12.90 -21.05
N PRO A 82 -23.69 12.23 -20.23
CA PRO A 82 -24.09 11.57 -18.98
C PRO A 82 -24.77 12.56 -18.01
N ASN A 83 -25.91 12.15 -17.47
CA ASN A 83 -26.63 12.88 -16.42
C ASN A 83 -27.27 11.88 -15.45
N ASP A 84 -26.39 11.19 -14.73
CA ASP A 84 -26.73 10.18 -13.73
C ASP A 84 -26.14 10.54 -12.36
N LYS A 85 -26.81 10.09 -11.30
CA LYS A 85 -26.31 10.13 -9.92
C LYS A 85 -26.49 8.77 -9.32
N LEU A 86 -25.42 8.25 -8.74
CA LEU A 86 -25.38 6.90 -8.22
C LEU A 86 -24.81 6.87 -6.82
N LEU A 87 -25.42 6.06 -5.97
CA LEU A 87 -24.92 5.76 -4.64
C LEU A 87 -24.57 4.27 -4.56
N TYR A 88 -23.28 3.97 -4.46
CA TYR A 88 -22.76 2.62 -4.33
C TYR A 88 -22.32 2.30 -2.92
N SER A 89 -22.38 1.02 -2.57
CA SER A 89 -21.77 0.47 -1.38
C SER A 89 -20.85 -0.68 -1.74
N ASP A 90 -19.67 -0.71 -1.14
CA ASP A 90 -18.75 -1.84 -1.20
C ASP A 90 -18.62 -2.42 0.19
N ILE A 91 -18.90 -3.71 0.35
CA ILE A 91 -18.79 -4.42 1.63
C ILE A 91 -17.77 -5.52 1.46
N HIS A 92 -16.79 -5.59 2.36
CA HIS A 92 -15.75 -6.61 2.28
C HIS A 92 -15.35 -7.20 3.63
N LEU A 93 -14.91 -8.45 3.58
CA LEU A 93 -14.35 -9.20 4.69
C LEU A 93 -13.06 -9.87 4.24
N ALA A 94 -11.97 -9.64 4.97
CA ALA A 94 -10.68 -10.26 4.74
C ALA A 94 -10.16 -10.98 5.98
N ALA A 95 -9.29 -11.96 5.78
CA ALA A 95 -8.66 -12.74 6.82
C ALA A 95 -7.20 -13.03 6.48
N GLY A 96 -6.30 -12.81 7.44
CA GLY A 96 -4.93 -13.31 7.38
C GLY A 96 -4.89 -14.79 7.74
N ILE A 97 -4.37 -15.61 6.82
CA ILE A 97 -4.36 -17.07 6.95
C ILE A 97 -3.02 -17.54 7.50
N PHE A 98 -1.92 -17.07 6.91
CA PHE A 98 -0.57 -17.25 7.41
C PHE A 98 0.24 -15.98 7.16
N GLN A 99 1.44 -15.89 7.74
CA GLN A 99 2.27 -14.70 7.59
C GLN A 99 2.56 -14.42 6.11
N GLY A 100 2.20 -13.23 5.66
CA GLY A 100 2.39 -12.83 4.26
C GLY A 100 1.29 -13.30 3.31
N PHE A 101 0.17 -13.85 3.79
CA PHE A 101 -0.95 -14.23 2.95
C PHE A 101 -2.30 -13.91 3.59
N ASP A 102 -3.10 -13.11 2.89
CA ASP A 102 -4.49 -12.86 3.22
C ASP A 102 -5.42 -13.18 2.05
N ILE A 103 -6.67 -13.49 2.40
CA ILE A 103 -7.75 -13.72 1.45
C ILE A 103 -8.95 -12.89 1.87
N GLY A 104 -9.88 -12.70 0.95
CA GLY A 104 -11.21 -12.28 1.36
C GLY A 104 -12.20 -12.19 0.23
N VAL A 105 -13.34 -11.61 0.58
CA VAL A 105 -14.50 -11.45 -0.28
C VAL A 105 -14.99 -10.02 -0.18
N ALA A 106 -15.33 -9.43 -1.33
CA ALA A 106 -16.00 -8.14 -1.44
C ALA A 106 -17.29 -8.31 -2.24
N ALA A 107 -18.27 -7.45 -1.99
CA ALA A 107 -19.48 -7.37 -2.80
C ALA A 107 -19.87 -5.90 -2.97
N SER A 108 -20.20 -5.55 -4.20
CA SER A 108 -20.61 -4.20 -4.55
C SER A 108 -22.13 -4.13 -4.76
N PHE A 109 -22.73 -3.03 -4.32
CA PHE A 109 -24.16 -2.80 -4.36
C PHE A 109 -24.45 -1.42 -4.94
N THR A 110 -25.42 -1.34 -5.84
CA THR A 110 -26.10 -0.10 -6.17
C THR A 110 -27.19 0.12 -5.12
N ASN A 111 -27.14 1.23 -4.39
CA ASN A 111 -28.16 1.56 -3.36
C ASN A 111 -29.26 2.45 -3.91
N SER A 112 -28.90 3.37 -4.80
CA SER A 112 -29.81 4.31 -5.43
C SER A 112 -29.24 4.77 -6.75
N GLN A 113 -30.12 4.99 -7.71
CA GLN A 113 -29.84 5.52 -9.02
C GLN A 113 -30.86 6.60 -9.38
N ASP A 114 -30.38 7.72 -9.89
CA ASP A 114 -31.18 8.79 -10.46
C ASP A 114 -30.65 9.14 -11.84
N ILE A 115 -31.52 9.18 -12.85
CA ILE A 115 -31.18 9.50 -14.24
C ILE A 115 -32.18 10.52 -14.74
N ASP A 116 -31.70 11.68 -15.16
CA ASP A 116 -32.55 12.69 -15.78
C ASP A 116 -32.99 12.20 -17.17
N ASN A 117 -34.31 12.13 -17.40
CA ASN A 117 -34.96 11.64 -18.63
C ASN A 117 -34.91 10.10 -18.82
N SER A 118 -35.62 9.39 -17.93
CA SER A 118 -35.66 7.93 -17.74
C SER A 118 -36.26 7.06 -18.86
N THR A 119 -36.42 7.58 -20.09
CA THR A 119 -37.07 6.83 -21.18
C THR A 119 -36.08 5.89 -21.90
N PHE A 120 -35.59 4.80 -21.26
CA PHE A 120 -34.70 3.80 -21.89
C PHE A 120 -34.90 2.32 -21.49
N LEU A 121 -34.30 1.45 -22.32
CA LEU A 121 -34.48 -0.01 -22.48
C LEU A 121 -33.65 -0.93 -21.54
N PHE A 122 -32.91 -0.39 -20.57
CA PHE A 122 -32.03 -1.18 -19.70
C PHE A 122 -32.15 -0.83 -18.20
N THR A 123 -33.17 -0.04 -17.83
CA THR A 123 -33.47 0.30 -16.43
C THR A 123 -34.56 -0.63 -15.89
N TYR A 124 -34.21 -1.58 -15.02
CA TYR A 124 -35.16 -2.51 -14.39
C TYR A 124 -35.23 -2.40 -12.87
N GLY A 125 -34.21 -1.85 -12.18
CA GLY A 125 -34.22 -1.68 -10.72
C GLY A 125 -33.35 -0.50 -10.25
N ASP A 126 -33.69 0.09 -9.11
CA ASP A 126 -32.98 1.27 -8.57
C ASP A 126 -31.86 0.89 -7.57
N ALA A 127 -31.80 -0.39 -7.17
CA ALA A 127 -30.84 -0.91 -6.21
C ALA A 127 -30.62 -2.41 -6.40
N GLY A 128 -29.43 -2.93 -6.11
CA GLY A 128 -29.12 -4.35 -6.24
C GLY A 128 -27.65 -4.68 -6.08
N ILE A 129 -27.32 -5.97 -6.02
CA ILE A 129 -25.92 -6.44 -6.04
C ILE A 129 -25.39 -6.36 -7.48
N ASN A 130 -24.18 -5.83 -7.66
CA ASN A 130 -23.55 -5.73 -8.97
C ASN A 130 -22.54 -6.86 -9.16
N ASP A 131 -21.67 -7.12 -8.19
CA ASP A 131 -20.67 -8.18 -8.27
C ASP A 131 -20.30 -8.75 -6.90
N VAL A 132 -19.72 -9.94 -6.92
CA VAL A 132 -19.02 -10.57 -5.80
C VAL A 132 -17.60 -10.86 -6.22
N ARG A 133 -16.62 -10.45 -5.43
CA ARG A 133 -15.19 -10.58 -5.75
C ARG A 133 -14.50 -11.39 -4.66
N VAL A 134 -13.74 -12.38 -5.07
CA VAL A 134 -12.85 -13.14 -4.18
C VAL A 134 -11.43 -12.75 -4.52
N PHE A 135 -10.66 -12.33 -3.53
CA PHE A 135 -9.27 -11.90 -3.74
C PHE A 135 -8.33 -12.62 -2.78
N SER A 136 -7.07 -12.68 -3.17
CA SER A 136 -5.97 -13.07 -2.30
C SER A 136 -4.72 -12.27 -2.61
N LYS A 137 -3.94 -12.03 -1.57
CA LYS A 137 -2.65 -11.36 -1.65
C LYS A 137 -1.60 -12.23 -1.01
N ILE A 138 -0.54 -12.51 -1.76
CA ILE A 138 0.66 -13.16 -1.24
C ILE A 138 1.84 -12.19 -1.33
N ARG A 139 2.40 -11.85 -0.18
CA ARG A 139 3.64 -11.09 -0.08
C ARG A 139 4.80 -11.99 -0.49
N ILE A 140 5.57 -11.54 -1.48
CA ILE A 140 6.75 -12.24 -1.97
C ILE A 140 8.00 -11.72 -1.27
N VAL A 141 8.12 -10.39 -1.16
CA VAL A 141 9.25 -9.72 -0.52
C VAL A 141 8.72 -8.61 0.38
N LYS A 142 9.31 -8.46 1.56
CA LYS A 142 9.17 -7.26 2.38
C LYS A 142 10.47 -7.02 3.12
N THR A 143 11.05 -5.86 2.86
CA THR A 143 12.17 -5.29 3.60
C THR A 143 11.69 -4.06 4.36
N ASN A 144 12.64 -3.36 4.97
CA ASN A 144 12.39 -2.14 5.71
C ASN A 144 11.89 -0.98 4.82
N THR A 145 12.20 -1.01 3.53
CA THR A 145 11.94 0.09 2.61
C THR A 145 11.16 -0.32 1.38
N LEU A 146 11.08 -1.61 1.06
CA LEU A 146 10.53 -2.13 -0.18
C LEU A 146 9.67 -3.37 0.06
N GLY A 147 8.56 -3.47 -0.65
CA GLY A 147 7.78 -4.70 -0.72
C GLY A 147 7.41 -5.08 -2.14
N ILE A 148 7.19 -6.38 -2.33
CA ILE A 148 6.55 -6.95 -3.52
C ILE A 148 5.49 -7.95 -3.08
N ALA A 149 4.29 -7.88 -3.66
CA ALA A 149 3.24 -8.87 -3.48
C ALA A 149 2.58 -9.23 -4.81
N LEU A 150 2.06 -10.44 -4.89
CA LEU A 150 1.21 -10.90 -5.97
C LEU A 150 -0.25 -10.86 -5.48
N LEU A 151 -1.12 -10.31 -6.31
CA LEU A 151 -2.55 -10.19 -6.11
C LEU A 151 -3.24 -11.06 -7.14
N THR A 152 -4.25 -11.80 -6.71
CA THR A 152 -5.13 -12.53 -7.60
C THR A 152 -6.57 -12.32 -7.16
N GLY A 153 -7.46 -12.14 -8.13
CA GLY A 153 -8.88 -11.94 -7.88
C GLY A 153 -9.75 -12.67 -8.89
N VAL A 154 -10.94 -13.06 -8.46
CA VAL A 154 -11.99 -13.58 -9.33
C VAL A 154 -13.27 -12.79 -9.07
N ASP A 155 -13.79 -12.17 -10.11
CA ASP A 155 -14.97 -11.31 -10.06
C ASP A 155 -16.14 -12.03 -10.72
N PHE A 156 -17.24 -12.16 -9.98
CA PHE A 156 -18.48 -12.76 -10.42
C PHE A 156 -19.52 -11.66 -10.61
N ASP A 157 -19.74 -11.27 -11.87
CA ASP A 157 -20.81 -10.34 -12.23
C ASP A 157 -22.18 -10.92 -11.85
N GLN A 158 -23.01 -10.10 -11.24
CA GLN A 158 -24.38 -10.42 -10.84
C GLN A 158 -25.39 -9.58 -11.64
N ILE A 159 -24.96 -8.80 -12.62
CA ILE A 159 -25.81 -7.88 -13.35
C ILE A 159 -26.53 -8.65 -14.45
N HIS A 160 -27.85 -8.60 -14.44
CA HIS A 160 -28.64 -9.24 -15.48
C HIS A 160 -28.65 -8.39 -16.75
N ASN A 161 -28.38 -9.02 -17.90
CA ASN A 161 -28.25 -8.33 -19.19
C ASN A 161 -27.20 -7.20 -19.21
N ASN A 162 -26.04 -7.43 -18.58
CA ASN A 162 -24.93 -6.49 -18.64
C ASN A 162 -24.32 -6.43 -20.07
N PRO A 163 -24.45 -5.31 -20.81
CA PRO A 163 -23.96 -5.22 -22.18
C PRO A 163 -22.43 -5.17 -22.27
N PHE A 164 -21.73 -4.82 -21.19
CA PHE A 164 -20.27 -4.70 -21.15
C PHE A 164 -19.57 -6.03 -20.91
N ILE A 165 -20.23 -6.99 -20.27
CA ILE A 165 -19.67 -8.35 -20.09
C ILE A 165 -20.33 -9.38 -21.00
N GLY A 166 -21.58 -9.14 -21.43
CA GLY A 166 -22.35 -10.03 -22.29
C GLY A 166 -23.28 -11.00 -21.53
N ASP A 167 -24.20 -11.61 -22.26
CA ASP A 167 -25.13 -12.61 -21.73
C ASP A 167 -24.44 -13.96 -21.48
N ASN A 168 -24.72 -14.59 -20.34
CA ASN A 168 -24.05 -15.81 -19.85
C ASN A 168 -22.52 -15.69 -19.76
N ALA A 169 -22.01 -14.51 -19.43
CA ALA A 169 -20.59 -14.30 -19.16
C ALA A 169 -20.10 -15.16 -17.99
N GLY A 170 -18.84 -15.58 -18.05
CA GLY A 170 -18.16 -16.22 -16.94
C GLY A 170 -17.49 -15.21 -16.00
N PRO A 171 -16.83 -15.70 -14.93
CA PRO A 171 -16.10 -14.82 -14.04
C PRO A 171 -14.90 -14.18 -14.72
N SER A 172 -14.58 -12.95 -14.33
CA SER A 172 -13.33 -12.29 -14.72
C SER A 172 -12.22 -12.63 -13.73
N VAL A 173 -10.98 -12.76 -14.20
CA VAL A 173 -9.82 -13.10 -13.38
C VAL A 173 -8.83 -11.95 -13.41
N ASN A 174 -8.51 -11.40 -12.24
CA ASN A 174 -7.51 -10.34 -12.05
C ASN A 174 -6.20 -10.93 -11.56
N MET A 175 -5.09 -10.53 -12.15
CA MET A 175 -3.74 -10.84 -11.68
C MET A 175 -2.91 -9.57 -11.70
N GLU A 176 -2.38 -9.16 -10.55
CA GLU A 176 -1.60 -7.92 -10.42
C GLU A 176 -0.36 -8.13 -9.55
N VAL A 177 0.69 -7.38 -9.83
CA VAL A 177 1.84 -7.26 -8.96
C VAL A 177 1.75 -5.92 -8.23
N ALA A 178 1.83 -5.98 -6.90
CA ALA A 178 1.92 -4.82 -6.04
C ALA A 178 3.37 -4.55 -5.65
N PHE A 179 3.73 -3.28 -5.66
CA PHE A 179 5.01 -2.78 -5.20
C PHE A 179 4.78 -1.59 -4.27
N ASP A 180 5.50 -1.52 -3.16
CA ASP A 180 5.47 -0.35 -2.28
C ASP A 180 6.86 0.01 -1.76
N LEU A 181 7.07 1.31 -1.54
CA LEU A 181 8.28 1.88 -0.98
C LEU A 181 7.98 2.83 0.16
N TYR A 182 8.83 2.82 1.17
CA TYR A 182 8.96 3.92 2.12
C TYR A 182 10.05 4.88 1.63
N LEU A 183 9.63 6.02 1.08
CA LEU A 183 10.54 7.09 0.65
C LEU A 183 11.11 7.83 1.85
N THR A 184 10.31 7.97 2.90
CA THR A 184 10.71 8.43 4.24
C THR A 184 9.84 7.70 5.28
N PRO A 185 10.13 7.80 6.59
CA PRO A 185 9.24 7.23 7.62
C PRO A 185 7.79 7.75 7.58
N LYS A 186 7.54 8.90 6.93
CA LYS A 186 6.21 9.52 6.78
C LYS A 186 5.62 9.39 5.38
N LEU A 187 6.44 9.13 4.35
CA LEU A 187 6.00 9.13 2.97
C LEU A 187 6.15 7.72 2.38
N ARG A 188 5.00 7.15 2.04
CA ARG A 188 4.89 5.85 1.38
C ARG A 188 4.41 6.04 -0.06
N TRP A 189 5.01 5.31 -0.97
CA TRP A 189 4.57 5.20 -2.36
C TRP A 189 4.20 3.76 -2.68
N ALA A 190 3.21 3.54 -3.53
CA ALA A 190 2.88 2.22 -4.05
C ALA A 190 2.42 2.28 -5.50
N MET A 191 2.54 1.16 -6.19
CA MET A 191 2.01 0.94 -7.52
C MET A 191 1.51 -0.50 -7.66
N ASN A 192 0.46 -0.67 -8.47
CA ASN A 192 0.00 -1.95 -8.94
C ASN A 192 0.00 -1.96 -10.47
N GLY A 193 0.30 -3.12 -11.05
CA GLY A 193 0.19 -3.34 -12.48
C GLY A 193 -0.17 -4.79 -12.75
N GLY A 194 -1.08 -5.01 -13.69
CA GLY A 194 -1.54 -6.35 -13.98
C GLY A 194 -2.49 -6.45 -15.16
N TYR A 195 -3.23 -7.54 -15.15
CA TYR A 195 -4.08 -7.97 -16.25
C TYR A 195 -5.40 -8.53 -15.73
N ARG A 196 -6.49 -8.14 -16.36
CA ARG A 196 -7.85 -8.64 -16.15
C ARG A 196 -8.26 -9.45 -17.36
N LEU A 197 -8.36 -10.76 -17.17
CA LEU A 197 -8.92 -11.71 -18.13
C LEU A 197 -10.44 -11.70 -17.99
N ARG A 198 -11.16 -11.49 -19.09
CA ARG A 198 -12.61 -11.52 -19.13
C ARG A 198 -13.09 -12.77 -19.85
N ASN A 199 -14.07 -13.44 -19.26
CA ASN A 199 -14.80 -14.49 -19.93
C ASN A 199 -16.10 -13.91 -20.46
N GLU A 200 -16.00 -13.19 -21.58
CA GLU A 200 -17.13 -12.48 -22.18
C GLU A 200 -18.26 -13.43 -22.61
N GLY A 201 -19.49 -12.96 -22.41
CA GLY A 201 -20.71 -13.59 -22.85
C GLY A 201 -21.09 -13.21 -24.29
N ALA A 202 -22.25 -13.68 -24.73
CA ALA A 202 -22.78 -13.26 -26.03
C ALA A 202 -23.19 -11.79 -26.00
N SER A 203 -22.94 -11.05 -27.10
CA SER A 203 -23.40 -9.68 -27.22
C SER A 203 -24.92 -9.59 -27.09
N ILE A 204 -25.38 -8.64 -26.28
CA ILE A 204 -26.81 -8.44 -26.07
C ILE A 204 -27.42 -7.72 -27.29
N PRO A 205 -28.50 -8.24 -27.90
CA PRO A 205 -29.07 -7.64 -29.09
C PRO A 205 -29.51 -6.18 -28.90
N ASN A 206 -29.34 -5.37 -29.95
CA ASN A 206 -29.79 -3.98 -30.03
C ASN A 206 -29.13 -2.99 -29.04
N THR A 207 -28.09 -3.37 -28.29
CA THR A 207 -27.34 -2.44 -27.42
C THR A 207 -26.33 -1.59 -28.19
N GLY A 208 -25.81 -2.11 -29.31
CA GLY A 208 -24.69 -1.50 -30.03
C GLY A 208 -23.36 -1.58 -29.28
N ILE A 209 -23.29 -2.34 -28.19
CA ILE A 209 -22.09 -2.57 -27.39
C ILE A 209 -21.58 -3.98 -27.67
N THR A 210 -20.30 -4.08 -28.01
CA THR A 210 -19.58 -5.35 -27.96
C THR A 210 -19.08 -5.57 -26.53
N PRO A 211 -19.21 -6.79 -25.96
CA PRO A 211 -18.59 -7.14 -24.68
C PRO A 211 -17.12 -6.71 -24.62
N MET A 212 -16.68 -6.33 -23.43
CA MET A 212 -15.36 -5.80 -23.18
C MET A 212 -14.30 -6.89 -23.29
N PRO A 213 -13.22 -6.63 -24.03
CA PRO A 213 -12.08 -7.53 -24.07
C PRO A 213 -11.29 -7.45 -22.77
N ASP A 214 -10.26 -8.29 -22.68
CA ASP A 214 -9.27 -8.25 -21.61
C ASP A 214 -8.66 -6.84 -21.43
N GLN A 215 -8.14 -6.56 -20.23
CA GLN A 215 -7.63 -5.23 -19.90
C GLN A 215 -6.31 -5.31 -19.15
N PHE A 216 -5.40 -4.38 -19.45
CA PHE A 216 -4.35 -4.01 -18.52
C PHE A 216 -4.93 -3.13 -17.43
N VAL A 217 -4.59 -3.41 -16.18
CA VAL A 217 -5.00 -2.60 -15.02
C VAL A 217 -3.75 -2.03 -14.36
N TYR A 218 -3.85 -0.80 -13.88
CA TYR A 218 -2.75 -0.11 -13.25
C TYR A 218 -3.25 0.89 -12.21
N SER A 219 -2.44 1.06 -11.17
CA SER A 219 -2.73 2.06 -10.15
C SER A 219 -1.46 2.51 -9.43
N GLY A 220 -1.53 3.67 -8.78
CA GLY A 220 -0.42 4.27 -8.07
C GLY A 220 -0.91 5.17 -6.94
N ALA A 221 -0.19 5.17 -5.83
CA ALA A 221 -0.57 5.90 -4.63
C ALA A 221 0.62 6.55 -3.94
N LEU A 222 0.36 7.71 -3.34
CA LEU A 222 1.21 8.35 -2.35
C LEU A 222 0.41 8.48 -1.05
N SER A 223 1.04 8.14 0.08
CA SER A 223 0.47 8.30 1.41
C SER A 223 1.43 9.08 2.28
N TYR A 224 0.97 10.17 2.88
CA TYR A 224 1.71 10.97 3.85
C TYR A 224 1.10 10.82 5.24
N LYS A 225 1.87 10.24 6.17
CA LYS A 225 1.49 10.04 7.56
C LYS A 225 1.41 11.37 8.30
N LEU A 226 0.28 11.60 8.95
CA LEU A 226 0.02 12.79 9.76
C LEU A 226 0.36 12.55 11.23
N GLY A 227 0.29 13.61 12.04
CA GLY A 227 0.76 13.62 13.43
C GLY A 227 0.07 12.67 14.41
N SER A 228 -1.02 11.99 14.02
CA SER A 228 -1.60 10.89 14.82
C SER A 228 -1.18 9.53 14.25
N PRO A 229 -0.86 8.53 15.09
CA PRO A 229 -0.45 7.20 14.62
C PRO A 229 -1.48 6.60 13.65
N GLY A 230 -1.06 6.31 12.42
CA GLY A 230 -1.84 5.61 11.40
C GLY A 230 -2.77 6.48 10.54
N SER A 231 -2.98 7.75 10.89
CA SER A 231 -3.73 8.68 10.04
C SER A 231 -2.85 9.19 8.90
N ALA A 232 -3.43 9.30 7.69
CA ALA A 232 -2.68 9.68 6.52
C ALA A 232 -3.56 10.38 5.48
N ILE A 233 -2.95 11.31 4.73
CA ILE A 233 -3.52 11.80 3.46
C ILE A 233 -2.99 10.91 2.35
N MET A 234 -3.86 10.51 1.44
CA MET A 234 -3.57 9.59 0.33
C MET A 234 -3.99 10.24 -0.98
N ALA A 235 -3.09 10.26 -1.95
CA ALA A 235 -3.40 10.63 -3.33
C ALA A 235 -3.22 9.38 -4.19
N GLU A 236 -4.23 9.03 -4.97
CA GLU A 236 -4.23 7.81 -5.79
C GLU A 236 -4.66 8.12 -7.21
N MET A 237 -4.08 7.39 -8.15
CA MET A 237 -4.54 7.30 -9.53
C MET A 237 -4.71 5.83 -9.88
N TYR A 238 -5.77 5.50 -10.61
CA TYR A 238 -6.06 4.14 -11.01
C TYR A 238 -6.84 4.13 -12.31
N GLY A 239 -6.65 3.09 -13.12
CA GLY A 239 -7.26 3.01 -14.42
C GLY A 239 -6.99 1.69 -15.10
N SER A 240 -7.47 1.61 -16.35
CA SER A 240 -7.37 0.43 -17.17
C SER A 240 -7.28 0.79 -18.65
N TYR A 241 -6.68 -0.12 -19.41
CA TYR A 241 -6.54 -0.03 -20.85
C TYR A 241 -6.95 -1.36 -21.50
N PRO A 242 -7.98 -1.39 -22.37
CA PRO A 242 -8.42 -2.62 -23.03
C PRO A 242 -7.38 -3.10 -24.05
N THR A 243 -7.24 -4.41 -24.19
CA THR A 243 -6.29 -5.02 -25.13
C THR A 243 -6.70 -4.89 -26.58
N GLU A 244 -8.00 -4.72 -26.82
CA GLU A 244 -8.59 -4.57 -28.14
C GLU A 244 -9.53 -3.36 -28.16
N VAL A 245 -9.67 -2.76 -29.34
CA VAL A 245 -10.66 -1.72 -29.56
C VAL A 245 -12.00 -2.41 -29.79
N PHE A 246 -13.00 -2.07 -28.98
CA PHE A 246 -14.36 -2.58 -29.11
C PHE A 246 -15.34 -1.44 -29.40
N THR A 247 -16.50 -1.81 -29.95
CA THR A 247 -17.47 -0.80 -30.38
C THR A 247 -18.35 -0.43 -29.19
N THR A 248 -18.38 0.87 -28.90
CA THR A 248 -19.35 1.47 -27.99
C THR A 248 -20.01 2.65 -28.70
N PRO A 249 -21.31 2.91 -28.52
CA PRO A 249 -21.97 4.03 -29.18
C PRO A 249 -21.87 5.34 -28.36
N THR A 250 -20.77 5.51 -27.62
CA THR A 250 -20.45 6.71 -26.84
C THR A 250 -19.18 7.36 -27.37
N ASP A 251 -19.03 8.65 -27.11
CA ASP A 251 -17.82 9.44 -27.35
C ASP A 251 -16.76 9.30 -26.24
N ARG A 252 -17.09 8.64 -25.12
CA ARG A 252 -16.12 8.33 -24.06
C ARG A 252 -15.06 7.36 -24.55
N GLN A 253 -13.85 7.52 -24.03
CA GLN A 253 -12.72 6.66 -24.36
C GLN A 253 -12.88 5.27 -23.72
N LEU A 254 -12.36 4.24 -24.40
CA LEU A 254 -12.39 2.87 -23.88
C LEU A 254 -11.42 2.65 -22.72
N SER A 255 -10.33 3.43 -22.68
CA SER A 255 -9.42 3.51 -21.56
C SER A 255 -9.91 4.53 -20.54
N ASN A 256 -9.63 4.28 -19.27
CA ASN A 256 -9.98 5.18 -18.19
C ASN A 256 -8.80 5.47 -17.28
N LEU A 257 -8.84 6.64 -16.65
CA LEU A 257 -7.93 7.04 -15.60
C LEU A 257 -8.68 7.96 -14.66
N GLU A 258 -8.70 7.60 -13.38
CA GLU A 258 -9.32 8.36 -12.31
C GLU A 258 -8.25 8.75 -11.29
N ALA A 259 -8.50 9.83 -10.56
CA ALA A 259 -7.69 10.22 -9.42
C ALA A 259 -8.55 10.60 -8.22
N ILE A 260 -8.09 10.23 -7.04
CA ILE A 260 -8.73 10.55 -5.76
C ILE A 260 -7.72 11.18 -4.80
N LEU A 261 -8.24 12.07 -3.94
CA LEU A 261 -7.57 12.52 -2.72
C LEU A 261 -8.41 12.05 -1.53
N GLY A 262 -7.78 11.31 -0.63
CA GLY A 262 -8.39 10.70 0.54
C GLY A 262 -7.69 11.06 1.83
N TYR A 263 -8.44 10.99 2.93
CA TYR A 263 -7.92 11.03 4.28
C TYR A 263 -8.36 9.76 5.01
N ARG A 264 -7.38 9.04 5.55
CA ARG A 264 -7.61 7.96 6.52
C ARG A 264 -7.41 8.52 7.92
N TRP A 265 -8.44 8.45 8.73
CA TRP A 265 -8.41 8.77 10.14
C TRP A 265 -8.41 7.49 10.98
N ARG A 266 -7.31 7.26 11.71
CA ARG A 266 -7.26 6.21 12.74
C ARG A 266 -7.95 6.73 14.00
N MET A 267 -9.18 6.29 14.27
CA MET A 267 -9.89 6.67 15.50
C MET A 267 -9.40 5.88 16.71
N ALA A 268 -9.18 4.58 16.52
CA ALA A 268 -8.63 3.66 17.51
C ALA A 268 -7.83 2.57 16.77
N ALA A 269 -6.90 1.88 17.44
CA ALA A 269 -6.08 0.80 16.84
C ALA A 269 -6.86 -0.16 15.89
N PRO A 270 -8.10 -0.58 16.20
CA PRO A 270 -8.87 -1.44 15.31
C PRO A 270 -9.73 -0.71 14.26
N ILE A 271 -9.96 0.61 14.35
CA ILE A 271 -10.94 1.32 13.51
C ILE A 271 -10.30 2.44 12.69
N ASP A 272 -10.54 2.41 11.39
CA ASP A 272 -10.22 3.50 10.47
C ASP A 272 -11.47 4.03 9.79
N LEU A 273 -11.55 5.35 9.71
CA LEU A 273 -12.48 6.03 8.84
C LEU A 273 -11.74 6.56 7.63
N HIS A 274 -12.39 6.51 6.48
CA HIS A 274 -11.90 7.08 5.25
C HIS A 274 -12.91 8.11 4.76
N VAL A 275 -12.42 9.23 4.24
CA VAL A 275 -13.22 10.19 3.47
C VAL A 275 -12.38 10.67 2.31
N GLY A 276 -12.99 10.90 1.16
CA GLY A 276 -12.26 11.45 0.03
C GLY A 276 -13.14 11.83 -1.13
N ALA A 277 -12.51 12.43 -2.12
CA ALA A 277 -13.15 12.85 -3.35
C ALA A 277 -12.21 12.63 -4.52
N GLY A 278 -12.77 12.54 -5.73
CA GLY A 278 -12.00 12.40 -6.95
C GLY A 278 -12.82 12.67 -8.19
N SER A 279 -12.16 12.47 -9.32
CA SER A 279 -12.70 12.76 -10.65
C SER A 279 -11.90 11.96 -11.67
N GLU A 280 -12.44 11.85 -12.87
CA GLU A 280 -11.69 11.37 -14.02
C GLU A 280 -10.55 12.32 -14.41
N LEU A 281 -9.42 11.74 -14.83
CA LEU A 281 -8.33 12.44 -15.51
C LEU A 281 -8.40 12.26 -17.04
N TYR A 282 -9.02 11.16 -17.47
CA TYR A 282 -9.35 10.88 -18.85
C TYR A 282 -10.83 10.54 -18.92
N ASN A 283 -11.54 11.11 -19.91
CA ASN A 283 -12.97 10.87 -20.11
C ASN A 283 -13.23 9.45 -20.61
N GLY A 284 -13.16 8.51 -19.67
CA GLY A 284 -13.19 7.07 -19.89
C GLY A 284 -14.56 6.51 -19.58
N LEU A 285 -14.90 5.43 -20.26
CA LEU A 285 -16.12 4.68 -20.01
C LEU A 285 -16.16 4.20 -18.55
N GLY A 286 -17.26 4.50 -17.84
CA GLY A 286 -17.42 4.14 -16.43
C GLY A 286 -16.81 5.09 -15.42
N SER A 287 -15.98 6.04 -15.86
CA SER A 287 -15.34 6.99 -14.95
C SER A 287 -16.31 8.12 -14.63
N PRO A 288 -16.52 8.43 -13.33
CA PRO A 288 -17.38 9.54 -12.97
C PRO A 288 -16.66 10.88 -13.16
N ASP A 289 -17.40 11.88 -13.62
CA ASP A 289 -16.95 13.27 -13.65
C ASP A 289 -16.59 13.74 -12.23
N PHE A 290 -17.31 13.24 -11.23
CA PHE A 290 -17.06 13.53 -9.83
C PHE A 290 -17.49 12.38 -8.93
N ARG A 291 -16.68 12.12 -7.90
CA ARG A 291 -16.97 11.15 -6.84
C ARG A 291 -16.64 11.72 -5.47
N VAL A 292 -17.47 11.39 -4.49
CA VAL A 292 -17.10 11.42 -3.06
C VAL A 292 -17.32 10.05 -2.45
N TYR A 293 -16.47 9.70 -1.48
CA TYR A 293 -16.64 8.46 -0.74
C TYR A 293 -16.40 8.65 0.75
N ALA A 294 -17.04 7.79 1.53
CA ALA A 294 -16.77 7.60 2.94
C ALA A 294 -16.62 6.10 3.21
N GLY A 295 -15.64 5.71 4.02
CA GLY A 295 -15.33 4.32 4.31
C GLY A 295 -15.09 4.07 5.78
N PHE A 296 -15.30 2.83 6.18
CA PHE A 296 -15.06 2.31 7.51
C PHE A 296 -14.31 0.99 7.37
N ASN A 297 -13.24 0.84 8.13
CA ASN A 297 -12.53 -0.42 8.28
C ASN A 297 -12.42 -0.76 9.77
N TRP A 298 -12.80 -1.99 10.12
CA TRP A 298 -12.65 -2.56 11.44
C TRP A 298 -11.81 -3.82 11.38
N ARG A 299 -10.58 -3.72 11.87
CA ARG A 299 -9.70 -4.85 12.09
C ARG A 299 -9.92 -5.42 13.47
N PHE A 300 -10.02 -6.73 13.55
CA PHE A 300 -10.21 -7.42 14.82
C PHE A 300 -9.44 -8.74 14.83
N LEU A 301 -9.03 -9.12 16.03
CA LEU A 301 -8.27 -10.34 16.28
C LEU A 301 -9.17 -11.45 16.81
N THR A 302 -8.79 -12.67 16.50
CA THR A 302 -9.31 -13.87 17.17
C THR A 302 -8.33 -14.36 18.22
N PRO A 303 -8.74 -15.22 19.17
CA PRO A 303 -7.84 -15.73 20.21
C PRO A 303 -6.59 -16.36 19.61
N GLY A 304 -5.42 -15.86 20.00
CA GLY A 304 -4.12 -16.30 19.46
C GLY A 304 -3.63 -15.54 18.23
N GLY A 305 -4.40 -14.57 17.72
CA GLY A 305 -3.97 -13.68 16.64
C GLY A 305 -3.09 -12.53 17.11
N THR A 306 -2.29 -12.00 16.18
CA THR A 306 -1.44 -10.83 16.37
C THR A 306 -1.89 -9.71 15.43
N GLU A 307 -1.72 -8.45 15.84
CA GLU A 307 -2.09 -7.32 14.96
C GLU A 307 -1.07 -7.14 13.83
N SER A 308 -1.55 -6.89 12.62
CA SER A 308 -0.71 -6.38 11.55
C SER A 308 -0.25 -4.96 11.85
N THR A 309 1.07 -4.78 11.84
CA THR A 309 1.70 -3.47 11.84
C THR A 309 1.48 -2.81 10.48
N ARG A 310 0.50 -1.91 10.41
CA ARG A 310 0.39 -0.92 9.34
C ARG A 310 1.48 0.11 9.60
N ASP A 311 2.39 0.29 8.65
CA ASP A 311 3.64 1.03 8.83
C ASP A 311 4.70 0.21 9.56
N TYR A 312 5.48 -0.54 8.78
CA TYR A 312 6.87 -0.65 9.14
C TYR A 312 7.43 0.79 9.11
N SER A 313 7.53 1.45 10.26
CA SER A 313 8.49 2.54 10.37
C SER A 313 9.86 1.89 10.14
N PRO A 314 10.68 2.37 9.18
CA PRO A 314 12.12 2.20 9.29
C PRO A 314 12.48 2.44 10.76
N PRO A 315 13.34 1.62 11.38
CA PRO A 315 13.74 1.91 12.73
C PRO A 315 14.19 3.37 12.69
N GLU A 316 13.45 4.23 13.38
CA GLU A 316 14.06 5.48 13.80
C GLU A 316 15.29 4.98 14.53
N THR A 317 16.48 5.40 14.11
CA THR A 317 17.70 5.14 14.86
C THR A 317 17.35 5.48 16.30
N ASN A 318 17.21 4.45 17.12
CA ASN A 318 16.39 4.50 18.32
C ASN A 318 17.11 5.37 19.34
N THR A 319 16.94 6.68 19.27
CA THR A 319 17.40 7.64 20.28
C THR A 319 16.33 7.79 21.35
N GLN A 320 15.79 6.66 21.81
CA GLN A 320 14.95 6.56 23.00
C GLN A 320 15.20 5.23 23.74
N THR A 321 16.45 4.97 24.09
CA THR A 321 16.78 4.84 25.52
C THR A 321 17.53 6.11 25.89
N GLN A 322 17.11 6.82 26.95
CA GLN A 322 18.08 7.62 27.67
C GLN A 322 19.01 6.65 28.37
N ASP A 323 19.93 6.09 27.60
CA ASP A 323 21.15 5.57 28.15
C ASP A 323 22.12 6.73 28.12
N ASN A 324 22.61 7.08 29.30
CA ASN A 324 23.79 7.92 29.42
C ASN A 324 24.87 7.34 28.49
N ASP A 325 25.55 8.23 27.81
CA ASP A 325 26.80 8.00 27.10
C ASP A 325 27.81 8.86 27.86
N ASP A 326 28.43 8.26 28.88
CA ASP A 326 29.24 9.00 29.87
C ASP A 326 30.58 9.48 29.27
N ASP A 327 31.07 8.85 28.21
CA ASP A 327 32.33 9.20 27.54
C ASP A 327 32.15 9.96 26.22
N GLY A 328 30.95 9.95 25.65
CA GLY A 328 30.56 10.75 24.48
C GLY A 328 31.11 10.21 23.16
N ASP A 329 31.41 8.92 23.07
CA ASP A 329 31.96 8.29 21.87
C ASP A 329 30.88 7.93 20.81
N GLY A 330 29.60 8.03 21.18
CA GLY A 330 28.46 7.72 20.34
C GLY A 330 27.80 6.34 20.60
N VAL A 331 28.26 5.59 21.61
CA VAL A 331 27.71 4.30 22.04
C VAL A 331 27.20 4.39 23.50
N PRO A 332 25.91 4.14 23.78
CA PRO A 332 25.38 4.29 25.13
C PRO A 332 25.86 3.24 26.16
N ASN A 333 25.99 3.64 27.43
CA ASN A 333 26.59 2.86 28.53
C ASN A 333 26.16 1.38 28.61
N PRO A 334 24.88 0.96 28.42
CA PRO A 334 24.53 -0.46 28.57
C PRO A 334 25.02 -1.37 27.45
N ILE A 335 25.45 -0.80 26.32
CA ILE A 335 26.01 -1.53 25.18
C ILE A 335 27.46 -1.16 24.90
N ASP A 336 28.00 -0.15 25.58
CA ASP A 336 29.41 0.19 25.58
C ASP A 336 30.23 -0.83 26.41
N GLN A 337 31.17 -1.49 25.76
CA GLN A 337 32.10 -2.44 26.36
C GLN A 337 33.46 -1.81 26.67
N CYS A 338 33.68 -0.57 26.22
CA CYS A 338 34.94 0.15 26.26
C CYS A 338 34.74 1.54 26.90
N GLU A 339 34.32 1.53 28.18
CA GLU A 339 34.10 2.73 28.99
C GLU A 339 35.32 3.68 28.95
N GLY A 340 35.13 4.91 28.45
CA GLY A 340 36.15 5.96 28.42
C GLY A 340 36.78 6.23 27.04
N THR A 341 36.14 5.81 25.95
CA THR A 341 36.56 6.16 24.60
C THR A 341 36.40 7.67 24.36
N LEU A 342 37.43 8.29 23.78
CA LEU A 342 37.42 9.75 23.57
C LEU A 342 36.33 10.16 22.56
N PRO A 343 35.57 11.24 22.82
CA PRO A 343 34.60 11.80 21.88
C PRO A 343 35.18 12.03 20.49
N GLY A 344 34.47 11.56 19.45
CA GLY A 344 34.85 11.76 18.05
C GLY A 344 35.83 10.73 17.48
N LYS A 345 36.15 9.66 18.22
CA LYS A 345 36.82 8.48 17.67
C LYS A 345 35.84 7.62 16.87
N VAL A 346 36.37 6.91 15.87
CA VAL A 346 35.58 5.90 15.13
C VAL A 346 35.59 4.62 15.96
N VAL A 347 34.40 4.24 16.43
CA VAL A 347 34.18 3.08 17.31
C VAL A 347 33.35 2.02 16.60
N ASP A 348 33.47 0.76 17.03
CA ASP A 348 32.61 -0.33 16.57
C ASP A 348 31.24 -0.31 17.29
N GLU A 349 30.37 -1.27 16.99
CA GLU A 349 29.02 -1.35 17.58
C GLU A 349 29.00 -1.57 19.11
N ARG A 350 30.17 -1.73 19.75
CA ARG A 350 30.34 -2.02 21.17
C ARG A 350 31.09 -0.89 21.90
N GLY A 351 31.22 0.30 21.31
CA GLY A 351 31.92 1.45 21.92
C GLY A 351 33.44 1.30 21.92
N CYS A 352 33.94 0.22 21.32
CA CYS A 352 35.37 0.01 21.25
C CYS A 352 35.92 0.74 20.04
N ALA A 353 36.74 1.77 20.29
CA ALA A 353 37.62 2.29 19.26
C ALA A 353 38.30 1.11 18.57
N ALA A 354 38.33 1.14 17.24
CA ALA A 354 39.12 0.18 16.49
C ALA A 354 40.58 0.34 16.92
N ALA A 355 41.00 -0.43 17.92
CA ALA A 355 42.40 -0.61 18.23
C ALA A 355 43.04 -1.11 16.92
N SER A 356 43.99 -0.31 16.44
CA SER A 356 45.06 -0.76 15.55
C SER A 356 44.65 -1.40 14.20
N ILE A 357 44.30 -0.55 13.21
CA ILE A 357 44.78 -0.76 11.81
C ILE A 357 45.96 0.17 11.52
N ALA A 358 46.84 0.32 12.49
CA ALA A 358 48.24 0.37 12.18
C ALA A 358 48.87 -0.62 13.16
N SER A 359 49.49 -1.66 12.59
CA SER A 359 50.26 -2.64 13.34
C SER A 359 51.22 -1.88 14.26
N ASP A 360 51.32 -2.27 15.52
CA ASP A 360 52.29 -1.77 16.50
C ASP A 360 52.99 -3.06 16.96
N SER A 361 54.08 -3.39 16.26
CA SER A 361 54.69 -4.71 16.30
C SER A 361 55.48 -4.96 17.57
N ASP A 362 55.95 -3.91 18.24
CA ASP A 362 56.77 -3.97 19.45
C ASP A 362 56.03 -3.49 20.72
N GLY A 363 54.85 -2.89 20.56
CA GLY A 363 53.93 -2.58 21.64
C GLY A 363 54.34 -1.36 22.46
N ASP A 364 55.18 -0.48 21.91
CA ASP A 364 55.71 0.68 22.63
C ASP A 364 54.72 1.87 22.69
N GLY A 365 53.57 1.75 22.02
CA GLY A 365 52.51 2.74 21.96
C GLY A 365 52.56 3.66 20.74
N VAL A 366 53.51 3.45 19.81
CA VAL A 366 53.61 4.12 18.52
C VAL A 366 53.41 3.10 17.40
N VAL A 367 52.52 3.40 16.47
CA VAL A 367 52.20 2.46 15.39
C VAL A 367 53.34 2.32 14.37
N ASP A 368 53.56 1.13 13.80
CA ASP A 368 54.66 0.76 12.87
C ASP A 368 54.88 1.75 11.71
N LYS A 369 53.82 2.46 11.28
CA LYS A 369 53.92 3.46 10.20
C LYS A 369 54.56 4.78 10.64
N ASP A 370 54.45 5.10 11.94
CA ASP A 370 54.93 6.34 12.57
C ASP A 370 56.12 6.07 13.51
N ASP A 371 56.42 4.79 13.78
CA ASP A 371 57.50 4.34 14.64
C ASP A 371 58.85 4.32 13.89
N GLN A 372 59.81 5.05 14.43
CA GLN A 372 61.18 5.15 13.92
C GLN A 372 62.13 4.16 14.60
N CYS A 373 61.67 3.46 15.63
CA CYS A 373 62.41 2.57 16.51
C CYS A 373 61.66 1.22 16.73
N PRO A 374 61.51 0.38 15.69
CA PRO A 374 60.61 -0.80 15.62
C PRO A 374 60.99 -2.04 16.43
N ASN A 375 61.74 -1.86 17.51
CA ASN A 375 62.05 -2.92 18.48
C ASN A 375 62.20 -2.35 19.90
N THR A 376 61.44 -1.30 20.22
CA THR A 376 61.44 -0.78 21.58
C THR A 376 60.75 -1.77 22.50
N VAL A 377 61.37 -2.03 23.66
CA VAL A 377 60.84 -3.02 24.60
C VAL A 377 59.53 -2.49 25.18
N ASP A 378 58.46 -3.29 25.08
CA ASP A 378 57.17 -3.02 25.71
C ASP A 378 57.32 -2.53 27.17
N GLY A 379 56.66 -1.40 27.48
CA GLY A 379 56.76 -0.70 28.76
C GLY A 379 57.94 0.28 28.89
N THR A 380 58.76 0.45 27.86
CA THR A 380 59.80 1.50 27.82
C THR A 380 59.17 2.87 27.59
N ARG A 381 59.69 3.92 28.25
CA ARG A 381 59.21 5.29 28.02
C ARG A 381 59.75 5.79 26.69
N VAL A 382 58.88 5.96 25.71
CA VAL A 382 59.24 6.41 24.35
C VAL A 382 58.79 7.84 24.07
N ASN A 383 59.44 8.49 23.11
CA ASN A 383 58.97 9.76 22.57
C ASN A 383 57.89 9.55 21.51
N GLN A 384 57.40 10.64 20.88
CA GLN A 384 56.36 10.59 19.84
C GLN A 384 56.75 9.81 18.56
N PHE A 385 57.97 9.30 18.47
CA PHE A 385 58.51 8.56 17.33
C PHE A 385 58.86 7.10 17.69
N GLY A 386 58.43 6.60 18.85
CA GLY A 386 58.69 5.21 19.31
C GLY A 386 60.11 5.01 19.85
N CYS A 387 60.91 6.07 19.99
CA CYS A 387 62.30 5.93 20.44
C CYS A 387 62.45 6.14 21.94
N GLU A 388 63.20 5.24 22.58
CA GLU A 388 63.53 5.27 24.01
C GLU A 388 64.04 6.65 24.46
N ILE A 389 63.38 7.21 25.47
CA ILE A 389 63.85 8.38 26.19
C ILE A 389 64.84 7.88 27.24
N LYS A 390 66.13 8.09 27.00
CA LYS A 390 67.14 7.91 28.05
C LYS A 390 66.95 9.02 29.07
N ASP A 391 66.40 8.66 30.23
CA ASP A 391 66.50 9.50 31.41
C ASP A 391 67.99 9.59 31.78
N PHE A 392 68.65 10.66 31.36
CA PHE A 392 69.83 11.14 32.06
C PHE A 392 69.33 11.67 33.40
N ASP A 393 69.19 10.75 34.35
CA ASP A 393 69.16 11.08 35.76
C ASP A 393 70.63 11.27 36.19
N ASP A 394 71.28 12.34 35.70
CA ASP A 394 72.38 12.95 36.43
C ASP A 394 71.80 14.02 37.34
N ASN A 395 71.62 13.59 38.58
CA ASN A 395 71.44 14.41 39.76
C ASN A 395 72.65 15.34 39.96
N ASP A 396 72.84 16.34 39.09
CA ASP A 396 73.95 17.29 39.13
C ASP A 396 73.56 18.76 38.99
N GLY A 397 72.28 19.12 39.11
CA GLY A 397 71.87 20.46 39.57
C GLY A 397 72.54 21.66 38.87
N LEU A 398 72.55 21.71 37.53
CA LEU A 398 72.91 22.93 36.79
C LEU A 398 71.85 23.31 35.74
N ASP A 399 71.42 24.57 35.88
CA ASP A 399 70.52 25.31 35.00
C ASP A 399 71.24 25.78 33.72
N GLN A 400 70.54 25.68 32.58
CA GLN A 400 70.64 26.50 31.35
C GLN A 400 69.73 25.85 30.29
N GLY A 401 68.69 26.49 29.75
CA GLY A 401 68.67 27.85 29.22
C GLY A 401 68.68 27.75 27.69
N GLU A 402 67.55 28.17 27.07
CA GLU A 402 67.32 28.51 25.66
C GLU A 402 68.28 27.96 24.58
N LEU A 403 67.73 27.24 23.60
CA LEU A 403 67.58 27.72 22.21
C LEU A 403 66.59 26.85 21.41
#